data_AF-A0AA35XKU2-F1
#
_entry.id   AF-A0AA35XKU2-F1
#
_cell.length_a   1.000
_cell.length_b   1.000
_cell.length_c   1.000
_cell.angle_alpha   90.00
_cell.angle_beta   90.00
_cell.angle_gamma   90.00
#
_symmetry.space_group_name_H-M   'P 1'
#
loop_
_entity.id
_entity.type
_entity.pdbx_description
1 polymer ?
#
loop_
_entity_poly.entity_id
_entity_poly.type
_entity_poly.pdbx_seq_one_letter_code
_entity_poly.pdbx_strand_id
1 'polypeptide(L)'
;MSNQTNFATEFPAGKATGLITKIQKLARENSSEARIVGGAVRDWLMRRPVNDFDMAINMPITRFINILNKHNIKFYETGIAHGTITVVQDDVSIEVTQTRIDVKSDGRHSEVKETADWSADANRRDFTVNAIYVTDDGTMYDPYNGTLDIQHKKLKFIGCADARIEEDYLRILRAFRFVACLPDFVLPKRDIAAIKRHCHHINTLSAERITEEFSKWLAAENPISALKLAVKIGLDRHGFGFEFSLDNLKIGKLEQAFLQLDWLARLASITPVSDKNKIISVMQFSRQQQKRFECLMRGLTEAEAEALATSKWKQTAYWHGSDIQDMARIYSIRTGFVFAQNLLDEFDAFEKPKFPISGEDLIQLGWVPGPQLGARLVELERIWVLNDFKIPSGSNFLTKP
;
A
#
# COMPACT_ATOMS: atom_id res chain seq x y z
N MET A 1 10.66 -38.04 -15.55
CA MET A 1 9.99 -37.66 -16.81
C MET A 1 9.51 -36.24 -16.62
N SER A 2 10.17 -35.30 -17.31
CA SER A 2 9.97 -33.86 -17.20
C SER A 2 8.68 -33.44 -17.90
N ASN A 3 7.70 -32.95 -17.15
CA ASN A 3 6.62 -32.16 -17.73
C ASN A 3 7.19 -30.80 -18.14
N GLN A 4 7.63 -30.68 -19.40
CA GLN A 4 7.75 -29.39 -20.05
C GLN A 4 6.33 -28.90 -20.34
N THR A 5 5.81 -28.02 -19.48
CA THR A 5 4.59 -27.26 -19.74
C THR A 5 4.84 -26.29 -20.89
N ASN A 6 4.05 -26.44 -21.96
CA ASN A 6 4.10 -25.59 -23.15
C ASN A 6 3.51 -24.21 -22.81
N PHE A 7 4.37 -23.21 -22.62
CA PHE A 7 4.02 -21.88 -22.09
C PHE A 7 3.21 -21.00 -23.06
N ALA A 8 3.32 -21.22 -24.38
CA ALA A 8 2.53 -20.49 -25.37
C ALA A 8 1.02 -20.60 -25.14
N THR A 9 0.58 -21.58 -24.35
CA THR A 9 -0.81 -21.78 -23.93
C THR A 9 -1.12 -21.48 -22.46
N GLU A 10 -0.14 -21.19 -21.59
CA GLU A 10 -0.36 -21.15 -20.12
C GLU A 10 0.06 -19.88 -19.36
N PHE A 11 0.85 -18.96 -19.94
CA PHE A 11 1.10 -17.67 -19.28
C PHE A 11 -0.14 -16.77 -19.43
N PRO A 12 -0.84 -16.41 -18.34
CA PRO A 12 -2.08 -15.66 -18.39
C PRO A 12 -1.77 -14.17 -18.57
N ALA A 13 -1.10 -13.82 -19.66
CA ALA A 13 -0.87 -12.42 -20.03
C ALA A 13 -2.14 -11.76 -20.61
N GLY A 14 -3.17 -12.53 -20.95
CA GLY A 14 -4.45 -12.01 -21.43
C GLY A 14 -4.25 -11.04 -22.61
N LYS A 15 -4.71 -9.79 -22.46
CA LYS A 15 -4.51 -8.75 -23.47
C LYS A 15 -3.02 -8.39 -23.69
N ALA A 16 -2.16 -8.62 -22.70
CA ALA A 16 -0.74 -8.29 -22.78
C ALA A 16 0.07 -9.25 -23.65
N THR A 17 -0.43 -10.46 -23.95
CA THR A 17 0.28 -11.47 -24.76
C THR A 17 0.79 -10.88 -26.08
N GLY A 18 -0.05 -10.12 -26.78
CA GLY A 18 0.31 -9.51 -28.06
C GLY A 18 1.49 -8.55 -27.94
N LEU A 19 1.50 -7.69 -26.91
CA LEU A 19 2.57 -6.72 -26.70
C LEU A 19 3.86 -7.40 -26.20
N ILE A 20 3.76 -8.40 -25.32
CA ILE A 20 4.89 -9.20 -24.84
C ILE A 20 5.61 -9.87 -26.02
N THR A 21 4.88 -10.65 -26.83
CA THR A 21 5.46 -11.35 -27.98
C THR A 21 6.05 -10.37 -29.00
N LYS A 22 5.40 -9.21 -29.20
CA LYS A 22 5.92 -8.17 -30.11
C LYS A 22 7.26 -7.61 -29.65
N ILE A 23 7.39 -7.24 -28.36
CA ILE A 23 8.63 -6.71 -27.81
C ILE A 23 9.75 -7.74 -27.91
N GLN A 24 9.50 -8.98 -27.51
CA GLN A 24 10.51 -10.03 -27.52
C GLN A 24 10.94 -10.40 -28.96
N LYS A 25 10.00 -10.42 -29.91
CA LYS A 25 10.30 -10.57 -31.33
C LYS A 25 11.21 -9.45 -31.85
N LEU A 26 10.89 -8.19 -31.54
CA LEU A 26 11.71 -7.05 -31.96
C LEU A 26 13.12 -7.10 -31.37
N ALA A 27 13.26 -7.54 -30.12
CA ALA A 27 14.58 -7.77 -29.52
C ALA A 27 15.37 -8.83 -30.30
N ARG A 28 14.75 -10.00 -30.58
CA ARG A 28 15.38 -11.09 -31.35
C ARG A 28 15.83 -10.67 -32.75
N GLU A 29 14.97 -9.96 -33.48
CA GLU A 29 15.28 -9.43 -34.83
C GLU A 29 16.44 -8.44 -34.83
N ASN A 30 16.79 -7.88 -33.67
CA ASN A 30 17.91 -6.95 -33.48
C ASN A 30 19.10 -7.56 -32.74
N SER A 31 19.22 -8.90 -32.74
CA SER A 31 20.31 -9.66 -32.08
C SER A 31 20.40 -9.40 -30.57
N SER A 32 19.24 -9.24 -29.94
CA SER A 32 19.08 -9.07 -28.50
C SER A 32 17.93 -9.97 -28.02
N GLU A 33 17.63 -9.91 -26.74
CA GLU A 33 16.68 -10.76 -26.06
C GLU A 33 15.97 -9.94 -24.99
N ALA A 34 14.66 -10.14 -24.89
CA ALA A 34 13.85 -9.57 -23.83
C ALA A 34 13.08 -10.69 -23.12
N ARG A 35 12.94 -10.59 -21.80
CA ARG A 35 12.31 -11.62 -20.96
C ARG A 35 11.39 -10.97 -19.95
N ILE A 36 10.20 -11.54 -19.74
CA ILE A 36 9.35 -11.18 -18.61
C ILE A 36 10.07 -11.58 -17.33
N VAL A 37 9.99 -10.75 -16.29
CA VAL A 37 10.74 -10.95 -15.05
C VAL A 37 9.95 -10.43 -13.84
N GLY A 38 10.41 -10.74 -12.63
CA GLY A 38 9.95 -10.06 -11.43
C GLY A 38 8.62 -10.59 -10.90
N GLY A 39 7.78 -9.66 -10.43
CA GLY A 39 6.50 -10.00 -9.82
C GLY A 39 5.55 -10.74 -10.76
N ALA A 40 5.58 -10.38 -12.05
CA ALA A 40 4.74 -11.01 -13.07
C ALA A 40 4.97 -12.52 -13.18
N VAL A 41 6.23 -12.95 -13.24
CA VAL A 41 6.59 -14.38 -13.32
C VAL A 41 6.24 -15.09 -12.02
N ARG A 42 6.55 -14.48 -10.87
CA ARG A 42 6.23 -15.03 -9.55
C ARG A 42 4.73 -15.27 -9.38
N ASP A 43 3.93 -14.25 -9.64
CA ASP A 43 2.48 -14.28 -9.40
C ASP A 43 1.81 -15.26 -10.35
N TRP A 44 2.27 -15.35 -11.60
CA TRP A 44 1.87 -16.42 -12.53
C TRP A 44 2.17 -17.82 -11.98
N LEU A 45 3.41 -18.10 -11.56
CA LEU A 45 3.79 -19.40 -10.99
C LEU A 45 2.99 -19.75 -9.73
N MET A 46 2.53 -18.73 -9.01
CA MET A 46 1.66 -18.85 -7.84
C MET A 46 0.16 -18.93 -8.18
N ARG A 47 -0.22 -18.91 -9.47
CA ARG A 47 -1.61 -18.88 -9.95
C ARG A 47 -2.40 -17.68 -9.42
N ARG A 48 -1.75 -16.54 -9.28
CA ARG A 48 -2.35 -15.26 -8.89
C ARG A 48 -2.58 -14.38 -10.13
N PRO A 49 -3.54 -13.45 -10.10
CA PRO A 49 -3.69 -12.46 -11.16
C PRO A 49 -2.40 -11.67 -11.37
N VAL A 50 -2.01 -11.49 -12.63
CA VAL A 50 -0.87 -10.66 -13.02
C VAL A 50 -1.41 -9.37 -13.64
N ASN A 51 -1.19 -8.25 -12.96
CA ASN A 51 -1.71 -6.95 -13.39
C ASN A 51 -0.62 -6.06 -13.99
N ASP A 52 0.62 -6.21 -13.50
CA ASP A 52 1.78 -5.42 -13.93
C ASP A 52 2.81 -6.35 -14.57
N PHE A 53 3.31 -5.97 -15.74
CA PHE A 53 4.30 -6.73 -16.49
C PHE A 53 5.62 -5.96 -16.55
N ASP A 54 6.64 -6.54 -15.92
CA ASP A 54 8.03 -6.10 -16.04
C ASP A 54 8.76 -6.97 -17.06
N MET A 55 9.55 -6.33 -17.91
CA MET A 55 10.41 -6.99 -18.88
C MET A 55 11.83 -6.46 -18.77
N ALA A 56 12.80 -7.36 -18.78
CA ALA A 56 14.21 -7.00 -18.92
C ALA A 56 14.64 -7.20 -20.37
N ILE A 57 15.46 -6.30 -20.91
CA ILE A 57 16.01 -6.38 -22.28
C ILE A 57 17.54 -6.23 -22.27
N ASN A 58 18.27 -7.12 -22.94
CA ASN A 58 19.74 -7.09 -22.97
C ASN A 58 20.32 -6.15 -24.04
N MET A 59 19.76 -4.94 -24.11
CA MET A 59 20.10 -3.92 -25.09
C MET A 59 19.96 -2.53 -24.45
N PRO A 60 20.81 -1.55 -24.83
CA PRO A 60 20.65 -0.18 -24.35
C PRO A 60 19.25 0.34 -24.66
N ILE A 61 18.62 0.99 -23.68
CA ILE A 61 17.23 1.43 -23.79
C ILE A 61 17.06 2.47 -24.91
N THR A 62 18.08 3.29 -25.13
CA THR A 62 18.15 4.27 -26.23
C THR A 62 18.10 3.60 -27.60
N ARG A 63 18.76 2.43 -27.75
CA ARG A 63 18.67 1.64 -28.98
C ARG A 63 17.28 1.04 -29.14
N PHE A 64 16.66 0.57 -28.05
CA PHE A 64 15.31 0.02 -28.11
C PHE A 64 14.26 1.09 -28.45
N ILE A 65 14.38 2.30 -27.92
CA ILE A 65 13.55 3.46 -28.30
C ILE A 65 13.60 3.71 -29.81
N ASN A 66 14.78 3.68 -30.42
CA ASN A 66 14.92 3.84 -31.86
C ASN A 66 14.21 2.73 -32.66
N ILE A 67 14.22 1.49 -32.16
CA ILE A 67 13.47 0.37 -32.76
C ILE A 67 11.96 0.61 -32.61
N LEU A 68 11.48 0.96 -31.41
CA LEU A 68 10.06 1.25 -31.18
C LEU A 68 9.55 2.36 -32.11
N ASN A 69 10.31 3.45 -32.27
CA ASN A 69 10.00 4.54 -33.19
C ASN A 69 9.88 4.06 -34.65
N LYS A 70 10.81 3.23 -35.13
CA LYS A 70 10.75 2.67 -36.50
C LYS A 70 9.51 1.80 -36.73
N HIS A 71 9.00 1.16 -35.69
CA HIS A 71 7.81 0.31 -35.75
C HIS A 71 6.52 1.04 -35.32
N ASN A 72 6.56 2.36 -35.12
CA ASN A 72 5.43 3.19 -34.66
C ASN A 72 4.77 2.64 -33.37
N ILE A 73 5.57 2.17 -32.42
CA ILE A 73 5.08 1.66 -31.13
C ILE A 73 5.18 2.77 -30.10
N LYS A 74 4.05 3.03 -29.41
CA LYS A 74 3.97 4.06 -28.39
C LYS A 74 4.72 3.62 -27.12
N PHE A 75 5.44 4.55 -26.50
CA PHE A 75 6.08 4.36 -25.20
C PHE A 75 6.11 5.68 -24.43
N TYR A 76 6.39 5.60 -23.14
CA TYR A 76 6.65 6.73 -22.25
C TYR A 76 8.01 6.59 -21.57
N GLU A 77 8.71 7.71 -21.43
CA GLU A 77 10.03 7.79 -20.78
C GLU A 77 9.89 7.88 -19.25
N THR A 78 9.43 6.80 -18.63
CA THR A 78 9.11 6.76 -17.19
C THR A 78 10.34 6.69 -16.28
N GLY A 79 11.47 6.18 -16.77
CA GLY A 79 12.67 5.98 -15.95
C GLY A 79 13.96 5.91 -16.75
N ILE A 80 14.12 6.79 -17.77
CA ILE A 80 15.28 6.79 -18.69
C ILE A 80 16.62 6.79 -17.94
N ALA A 81 16.74 7.57 -16.85
CA ALA A 81 17.95 7.64 -16.03
C ALA A 81 18.39 6.28 -15.45
N HIS A 82 17.46 5.34 -15.33
CA HIS A 82 17.68 3.99 -14.82
C HIS A 82 17.59 2.92 -15.93
N GLY A 83 17.47 3.35 -17.19
CA GLY A 83 17.36 2.48 -18.35
C GLY A 83 15.98 1.86 -18.54
N THR A 84 14.92 2.55 -18.08
CA THR A 84 13.54 2.06 -18.09
C THR A 84 12.62 2.93 -18.94
N ILE A 85 11.75 2.30 -19.74
CA ILE A 85 10.61 2.93 -20.41
C ILE A 85 9.35 2.10 -20.19
N THR A 86 8.18 2.71 -20.40
CA THR A 86 6.91 1.98 -20.41
C THR A 86 6.40 1.89 -21.84
N VAL A 87 6.39 0.70 -22.42
CA VAL A 87 5.86 0.44 -23.76
C VAL A 87 4.35 0.23 -23.66
N VAL A 88 3.59 0.89 -24.52
CA VAL A 88 2.12 0.89 -24.46
C VAL A 88 1.53 0.52 -25.80
N GLN A 89 0.58 -0.41 -25.78
CA GLN A 89 -0.25 -0.71 -26.94
C GLN A 89 -1.66 -1.05 -26.44
N ASP A 90 -2.66 -0.39 -27.02
CA ASP A 90 -4.05 -0.47 -26.55
C ASP A 90 -4.15 -0.09 -25.07
N ASP A 91 -4.87 -0.88 -24.26
CA ASP A 91 -5.02 -0.69 -22.81
C ASP A 91 -3.94 -1.43 -21.98
N VAL A 92 -2.81 -1.80 -22.60
CA VAL A 92 -1.73 -2.56 -21.95
C VAL A 92 -0.45 -1.73 -21.90
N SER A 93 0.18 -1.71 -20.73
CA SER A 93 1.52 -1.17 -20.51
C SER A 93 2.48 -2.25 -20.00
N ILE A 94 3.71 -2.23 -20.50
CA ILE A 94 4.81 -3.09 -20.04
C ILE A 94 6.00 -2.20 -19.69
N GLU A 95 6.52 -2.33 -18.47
CA GLU A 95 7.75 -1.67 -18.07
C GLU A 95 8.94 -2.45 -18.63
N VAL A 96 9.69 -1.85 -19.55
CA VAL A 96 10.87 -2.46 -20.16
C VAL A 96 12.11 -1.78 -19.62
N THR A 97 12.95 -2.56 -18.94
CA THR A 97 14.20 -2.08 -18.33
C THR A 97 15.39 -2.78 -18.95
N GLN A 98 16.42 -2.02 -19.33
CA GLN A 98 17.67 -2.62 -19.79
C GLN A 98 18.35 -3.42 -18.66
N THR A 99 18.96 -4.55 -19.00
CA THR A 99 19.75 -5.33 -18.03
C THR A 99 20.94 -4.52 -17.54
N ARG A 100 21.17 -4.57 -16.23
CA ARG A 100 22.18 -3.72 -15.58
C ARG A 100 22.83 -4.37 -14.36
N ILE A 101 23.96 -3.81 -13.97
CA ILE A 101 24.69 -4.09 -12.73
C ILE A 101 24.71 -2.80 -11.92
N ASP A 102 24.43 -2.89 -10.62
CA ASP A 102 24.53 -1.76 -9.72
C ASP A 102 26.01 -1.64 -9.28
N VAL A 103 26.69 -0.52 -9.60
CA VAL A 103 28.14 -0.34 -9.41
C VAL A 103 28.47 0.33 -8.06
N LYS A 104 27.67 1.32 -7.67
CA LYS A 104 27.66 1.95 -6.35
C LYS A 104 26.24 2.37 -6.02
N SER A 105 25.84 2.12 -4.79
CA SER A 105 24.59 2.61 -4.21
C SER A 105 24.96 3.40 -2.96
N ASP A 106 24.69 4.70 -2.94
CA ASP A 106 24.64 5.49 -1.69
C ASP A 106 23.20 5.58 -1.13
N GLY A 107 22.32 4.68 -1.57
CA GLY A 107 20.90 4.64 -1.22
C GLY A 107 20.02 5.67 -1.94
N ARG A 108 20.58 6.74 -2.53
CA ARG A 108 19.83 7.75 -3.33
C ARG A 108 20.22 7.80 -4.79
N HIS A 109 21.46 7.49 -5.12
CA HIS A 109 22.01 7.42 -6.46
C HIS A 109 22.64 6.04 -6.69
N SER A 110 21.96 5.24 -7.50
CA SER A 110 22.52 3.99 -8.02
C SER A 110 23.17 4.28 -9.37
N GLU A 111 24.51 4.27 -9.40
CA GLU A 111 25.23 4.20 -10.67
C GLU A 111 25.00 2.80 -11.26
N VAL A 112 24.36 2.76 -12.42
CA VAL A 112 24.04 1.51 -13.12
C VAL A 112 24.94 1.37 -14.35
N LYS A 113 25.46 0.16 -14.55
CA LYS A 113 26.21 -0.18 -15.76
C LYS A 113 25.45 -1.23 -16.54
N GLU A 114 25.33 -1.01 -17.85
CA GLU A 114 24.74 -1.98 -18.76
C GLU A 114 25.51 -3.30 -18.75
N THR A 115 24.77 -4.42 -18.85
CA THR A 115 25.36 -5.76 -18.98
C THR A 115 24.52 -6.60 -19.93
N ALA A 116 25.16 -7.48 -20.69
CA ALA A 116 24.44 -8.51 -21.45
C ALA A 116 24.25 -9.81 -20.65
N ASP A 117 24.84 -9.90 -19.44
CA ASP A 117 24.76 -11.08 -18.58
C ASP A 117 23.48 -11.08 -17.73
N TRP A 118 22.58 -12.00 -18.06
CA TRP A 118 21.35 -12.24 -17.32
C TRP A 118 21.57 -12.64 -15.86
N SER A 119 22.68 -13.33 -15.56
CA SER A 119 23.04 -13.71 -14.19
C SER A 119 23.37 -12.47 -13.37
N ALA A 120 24.05 -11.49 -13.98
CA ALA A 120 24.38 -10.24 -13.34
C ALA A 120 23.13 -9.37 -13.07
N ASP A 121 22.17 -9.31 -14.01
CA ASP A 121 20.87 -8.64 -13.77
C ASP A 121 20.05 -9.36 -12.69
N ALA A 122 20.09 -10.70 -12.66
CA ALA A 122 19.44 -11.49 -11.63
C ALA A 122 20.06 -11.23 -10.25
N ASN A 123 21.39 -11.10 -10.17
CA ASN A 123 22.10 -10.92 -8.91
C ASN A 123 21.73 -9.61 -8.21
N ARG A 124 21.43 -8.53 -8.94
CA ARG A 124 21.03 -7.24 -8.35
C ARG A 124 19.60 -7.20 -7.81
N ARG A 125 18.77 -8.20 -8.11
CA ARG A 125 17.38 -8.28 -7.60
C ARG A 125 17.38 -8.65 -6.12
N ASP A 126 16.28 -8.32 -5.45
CA ASP A 126 16.16 -8.49 -4.00
C ASP A 126 16.00 -9.96 -3.60
N PHE A 127 14.98 -10.65 -4.13
CA PHE A 127 14.60 -11.99 -3.72
C PHE A 127 14.65 -12.99 -4.88
N THR A 128 14.99 -14.24 -4.56
CA THR A 128 15.10 -15.35 -5.53
C THR A 128 13.83 -15.49 -6.37
N VAL A 129 12.66 -15.37 -5.71
CA VAL A 129 11.34 -15.47 -6.34
C VAL A 129 11.03 -14.34 -7.32
N ASN A 130 11.79 -13.25 -7.31
CA ASN A 130 11.67 -12.12 -8.25
C ASN A 130 12.75 -12.13 -9.34
N ALA A 131 13.65 -13.11 -9.34
CA ALA A 131 14.74 -13.25 -10.31
C ALA A 131 14.54 -14.46 -11.23
N ILE A 132 13.27 -14.70 -11.59
CA ILE A 132 12.86 -15.72 -12.55
C ILE A 132 12.50 -14.99 -13.84
N TYR A 133 13.02 -15.46 -14.96
CA TYR A 133 12.84 -14.86 -16.27
C TYR A 133 12.15 -15.83 -17.20
N VAL A 134 11.28 -15.32 -18.08
CA VAL A 134 10.58 -16.15 -19.06
C VAL A 134 10.48 -15.46 -20.43
N THR A 135 10.75 -16.22 -21.48
CA THR A 135 10.53 -15.84 -22.89
C THR A 135 9.15 -16.29 -23.38
N ASP A 136 8.70 -15.77 -24.52
CA ASP A 136 7.41 -16.02 -25.16
C ASP A 136 7.25 -17.46 -25.65
N ASP A 137 8.36 -18.14 -25.94
CA ASP A 137 8.41 -19.57 -26.21
C ASP A 137 8.31 -20.45 -24.95
N GLY A 138 8.36 -19.85 -23.76
CA GLY A 138 8.29 -20.56 -22.48
C GLY A 138 9.60 -20.95 -21.85
N THR A 139 10.72 -20.61 -22.47
CA THR A 139 12.02 -20.87 -21.87
C THR A 139 12.16 -20.08 -20.58
N MET A 140 12.31 -20.79 -19.47
CA MET A 140 12.48 -20.21 -18.15
C MET A 140 13.96 -20.22 -17.77
N TYR A 141 14.42 -19.08 -17.27
CA TYR A 141 15.76 -18.92 -16.71
C TYR A 141 15.64 -18.53 -15.24
N ASP A 142 16.09 -19.42 -14.36
CA ASP A 142 15.99 -19.30 -12.91
C ASP A 142 17.38 -19.57 -12.25
N PRO A 143 18.30 -18.60 -12.28
CA PRO A 143 19.67 -18.79 -11.81
C PRO A 143 19.78 -18.97 -10.28
N TYR A 144 18.74 -18.64 -9.53
CA TYR A 144 18.76 -18.64 -8.06
C TYR A 144 17.71 -19.54 -7.40
N ASN A 145 17.13 -20.46 -8.16
CA ASN A 145 16.11 -21.42 -7.69
C ASN A 145 14.87 -20.74 -7.08
N GLY A 146 14.44 -19.61 -7.64
CA GLY A 146 13.22 -18.92 -7.26
C GLY A 146 11.97 -19.79 -7.41
N THR A 147 11.92 -20.65 -8.42
CA THR A 147 10.83 -21.63 -8.62
C THR A 147 10.71 -22.60 -7.44
N LEU A 148 11.84 -23.12 -6.96
CA LEU A 148 11.91 -23.99 -5.80
C LEU A 148 11.53 -23.25 -4.51
N ASP A 149 11.95 -21.99 -4.37
CA ASP A 149 11.59 -21.15 -3.24
C ASP A 149 10.09 -20.79 -3.24
N ILE A 150 9.47 -20.60 -4.42
CA ILE A 150 8.01 -20.46 -4.54
C ILE A 150 7.30 -21.74 -4.07
N GLN A 151 7.76 -22.91 -4.51
CA GLN A 151 7.20 -24.20 -4.10
C GLN A 151 7.29 -24.41 -2.58
N HIS A 152 8.43 -24.05 -1.98
CA HIS A 152 8.66 -24.16 -0.53
C HIS A 152 8.18 -22.96 0.28
N LYS A 153 7.52 -21.98 -0.36
CA LYS A 153 7.04 -20.73 0.24
C LYS A 153 8.13 -20.02 1.04
N LYS A 154 9.32 -19.87 0.45
CA LYS A 154 10.47 -19.18 1.04
C LYS A 154 10.69 -17.86 0.35
N LEU A 155 10.79 -16.80 1.14
CA LEU A 155 11.25 -15.50 0.67
C LEU A 155 12.73 -15.39 1.00
N LYS A 156 13.62 -15.63 0.03
CA LYS A 156 15.07 -15.61 0.26
C LYS A 156 15.71 -14.44 -0.45
N PHE A 157 16.60 -13.72 0.22
CA PHE A 157 17.52 -12.80 -0.46
C PHE A 157 18.42 -13.56 -1.44
N ILE A 158 18.71 -12.93 -2.58
CA ILE A 158 19.73 -13.44 -3.51
C ILE A 158 21.11 -13.14 -2.91
N GLY A 159 21.94 -14.17 -2.75
CA GLY A 159 23.27 -14.06 -2.15
C GLY A 159 23.23 -13.86 -0.62
N CYS A 160 24.12 -12.99 -0.10
CA CYS A 160 24.23 -12.71 1.32
C CYS A 160 23.27 -11.60 1.76
N ALA A 161 22.32 -11.92 2.65
CA ALA A 161 21.27 -10.98 3.09
C ALA A 161 21.83 -9.67 3.68
N ASP A 162 22.91 -9.71 4.46
CA ASP A 162 23.53 -8.49 5.01
C ASP A 162 24.02 -7.56 3.89
N ALA A 163 24.81 -8.08 2.95
CA ALA A 163 25.30 -7.29 1.81
C ALA A 163 24.14 -6.72 0.98
N ARG A 164 23.08 -7.51 0.78
CA ARG A 164 21.91 -7.03 0.04
C ARG A 164 21.18 -5.92 0.80
N ILE A 165 21.09 -5.98 2.11
CA ILE A 165 20.43 -4.93 2.90
C ILE A 165 21.28 -3.66 2.94
N GLU A 166 22.60 -3.79 3.05
CA GLU A 166 23.54 -2.66 3.04
C GLU A 166 23.55 -1.92 1.69
N GLU A 167 23.31 -2.61 0.57
CA GLU A 167 23.12 -1.99 -0.75
C GLU A 167 21.90 -1.05 -0.77
N ASP A 168 20.80 -1.41 -0.11
CA ASP A 168 19.58 -0.60 -0.02
C ASP A 168 18.71 -1.06 1.15
N TYR A 169 18.71 -0.27 2.23
CA TYR A 169 17.94 -0.59 3.44
C TYR A 169 16.43 -0.68 3.19
N LEU A 170 15.91 -0.13 2.07
CA LEU A 170 14.50 -0.30 1.67
C LEU A 170 14.14 -1.79 1.47
N ARG A 171 15.13 -2.65 1.18
CA ARG A 171 14.91 -4.09 1.03
C ARG A 171 14.41 -4.76 2.32
N ILE A 172 14.69 -4.19 3.49
CA ILE A 172 14.05 -4.61 4.73
C ILE A 172 12.53 -4.39 4.62
N LEU A 173 12.13 -3.19 4.19
CA LEU A 173 10.71 -2.88 4.08
C LEU A 173 10.03 -3.70 2.98
N ARG A 174 10.71 -3.94 1.86
CA ARG A 174 10.22 -4.82 0.79
C ARG A 174 10.04 -6.27 1.26
N ALA A 175 10.95 -6.79 2.09
CA ALA A 175 10.83 -8.15 2.63
C ALA A 175 9.52 -8.32 3.40
N PHE A 176 9.20 -7.37 4.26
CA PHE A 176 7.97 -7.39 5.05
C PHE A 176 6.72 -7.10 4.20
N ARG A 177 6.84 -6.32 3.12
CA ARG A 177 5.76 -6.18 2.15
C ARG A 177 5.42 -7.54 1.56
N PHE A 178 6.43 -8.30 1.14
CA PHE A 178 6.21 -9.64 0.62
C PHE A 178 5.62 -10.58 1.67
N VAL A 179 6.07 -10.53 2.93
CA VAL A 179 5.45 -11.32 4.01
C VAL A 179 3.97 -10.94 4.22
N ALA A 180 3.62 -9.66 4.09
CA ALA A 180 2.23 -9.20 4.21
C ALA A 180 1.36 -9.61 3.01
N CYS A 181 1.89 -9.48 1.78
CA CYS A 181 1.14 -9.77 0.55
C CYS A 181 1.12 -11.27 0.18
N LEU A 182 2.09 -12.05 0.67
CA LEU A 182 2.24 -13.48 0.43
C LEU A 182 2.23 -14.22 1.77
N PRO A 183 1.07 -14.40 2.43
CA PRO A 183 0.99 -14.84 3.82
C PRO A 183 1.57 -16.24 4.10
N ASP A 184 1.61 -17.11 3.08
CA ASP A 184 2.21 -18.44 3.20
C ASP A 184 3.75 -18.41 3.17
N PHE A 185 4.35 -17.29 2.75
CA PHE A 185 5.79 -17.18 2.60
C PHE A 185 6.46 -16.85 3.93
N VAL A 186 7.59 -17.53 4.16
CA VAL A 186 8.40 -17.33 5.37
C VAL A 186 9.81 -16.91 5.01
N LEU A 187 10.29 -15.88 5.69
CA LEU A 187 11.70 -15.50 5.68
C LEU A 187 12.53 -16.58 6.40
N PRO A 188 13.63 -17.07 5.81
CA PRO A 188 14.59 -17.92 6.52
C PRO A 188 15.16 -17.23 7.76
N LYS A 189 15.51 -18.02 8.79
CA LYS A 189 16.10 -17.50 10.03
C LYS A 189 17.34 -16.62 9.80
N ARG A 190 18.17 -16.97 8.81
CA ARG A 190 19.38 -16.20 8.46
C ARG A 190 19.03 -14.80 7.94
N ASP A 191 18.00 -14.69 7.10
CA ASP A 191 17.56 -13.43 6.49
C ASP A 191 16.88 -12.55 7.56
N ILE A 192 16.09 -13.16 8.46
CA ILE A 192 15.53 -12.47 9.63
C ILE A 192 16.65 -11.91 10.53
N ALA A 193 17.72 -12.69 10.76
CA ALA A 193 18.85 -12.23 11.57
C ALA A 193 19.58 -11.04 10.93
N ALA A 194 19.76 -11.05 9.60
CA ALA A 194 20.32 -9.92 8.85
C ALA A 194 19.44 -8.67 8.97
N ILE A 195 18.13 -8.82 8.75
CA ILE A 195 17.18 -7.70 8.93
C ILE A 195 17.25 -7.14 10.35
N LYS A 196 17.32 -8.00 11.37
CA LYS A 196 17.40 -7.56 12.77
C LYS A 196 18.66 -6.71 13.04
N ARG A 197 19.81 -7.07 12.47
CA ARG A 197 21.05 -6.28 12.60
C ARG A 197 20.92 -4.89 12.00
N HIS A 198 20.24 -4.79 10.86
CA HIS A 198 20.19 -3.58 10.03
C HIS A 198 18.94 -2.71 10.19
N CYS A 199 17.95 -3.15 10.97
CA CYS A 199 16.65 -2.47 11.09
C CYS A 199 16.75 -0.98 11.47
N HIS A 200 17.74 -0.60 12.27
CA HIS A 200 17.95 0.78 12.70
C HIS A 200 18.32 1.74 11.56
N HIS A 201 18.80 1.25 10.43
CA HIS A 201 19.11 2.05 9.25
C HIS A 201 17.88 2.47 8.43
N ILE A 202 16.68 1.98 8.77
CA ILE A 202 15.45 2.45 8.10
C ILE A 202 15.28 3.97 8.24
N ASN A 203 15.75 4.55 9.35
CA ASN A 203 15.71 5.99 9.57
C ASN A 203 16.56 6.82 8.57
N THR A 204 17.44 6.18 7.79
CA THR A 204 18.22 6.86 6.74
C THR A 204 17.48 6.95 5.42
N LEU A 205 16.37 6.20 5.27
CA LEU A 205 15.54 6.23 4.07
C LEU A 205 14.69 7.51 4.03
N SER A 206 14.29 7.93 2.83
CA SER A 206 13.33 9.04 2.72
C SER A 206 11.95 8.63 3.23
N ALA A 207 11.23 9.59 3.82
CA ALA A 207 9.87 9.39 4.30
C ALA A 207 8.93 8.89 3.18
N GLU A 208 9.12 9.35 1.94
CA GLU A 208 8.43 8.87 0.75
C GLU A 208 8.55 7.35 0.59
N ARG A 209 9.78 6.83 0.53
CA ARG A 209 10.05 5.42 0.28
C ARG A 209 9.57 4.53 1.44
N ILE A 210 9.71 5.02 2.68
CA ILE A 210 9.14 4.34 3.85
C ILE A 210 7.61 4.25 3.72
N THR A 211 6.97 5.35 3.33
CA THR A 211 5.51 5.43 3.20
C THR A 211 5.00 4.53 2.09
N GLU A 212 5.65 4.51 0.94
CA GLU A 212 5.29 3.65 -0.18
C GLU A 212 5.33 2.17 0.17
N GLU A 213 6.38 1.70 0.84
CA GLU A 213 6.46 0.28 1.21
C GLU A 213 5.53 -0.04 2.39
N PHE A 214 5.48 0.79 3.43
CA PHE A 214 4.69 0.49 4.62
C PHE A 214 3.18 0.58 4.38
N SER A 215 2.73 1.53 3.55
CA SER A 215 1.32 1.58 3.10
C SER A 215 0.93 0.31 2.35
N LYS A 216 1.82 -0.26 1.52
CA LYS A 216 1.59 -1.54 0.84
C LYS A 216 1.51 -2.72 1.80
N TRP A 217 2.24 -2.71 2.92
CA TRP A 217 2.03 -3.73 3.96
C TRP A 217 0.61 -3.60 4.49
N LEU A 218 0.27 -2.41 4.98
CA LEU A 218 -1.00 -2.17 5.65
C LEU A 218 -2.19 -2.29 4.69
N ALA A 219 -2.00 -2.18 3.38
CA ALA A 219 -3.01 -2.43 2.36
C ALA A 219 -3.15 -3.90 1.98
N ALA A 220 -2.23 -4.79 2.39
CA ALA A 220 -2.32 -6.21 2.09
C ALA A 220 -3.59 -6.82 2.69
N GLU A 221 -4.08 -7.93 2.12
CA GLU A 221 -5.30 -8.61 2.59
C GLU A 221 -5.26 -8.91 4.09
N ASN A 222 -4.14 -9.47 4.58
CA ASN A 222 -3.89 -9.67 6.01
C ASN A 222 -2.43 -9.37 6.38
N PRO A 223 -2.12 -8.17 6.93
CA PRO A 223 -0.75 -7.81 7.29
C PRO A 223 -0.34 -8.23 8.71
N ILE A 224 -1.21 -8.89 9.47
CA ILE A 224 -1.01 -9.14 10.90
C ILE A 224 0.24 -10.00 11.14
N SER A 225 0.52 -10.99 10.29
CA SER A 225 1.72 -11.83 10.40
C SER A 225 3.01 -11.02 10.24
N ALA A 226 3.04 -10.10 9.27
CA ALA A 226 4.15 -9.18 9.04
C ALA A 226 4.33 -8.22 10.23
N LEU A 227 3.23 -7.63 10.73
CA LEU A 227 3.26 -6.74 11.91
C LEU A 227 3.78 -7.47 13.16
N LYS A 228 3.28 -8.68 13.43
CA LYS A 228 3.76 -9.51 14.55
C LYS A 228 5.25 -9.87 14.41
N LEU A 229 5.70 -10.18 13.20
CA LEU A 229 7.12 -10.42 12.94
C LEU A 229 7.96 -9.15 13.18
N ALA A 230 7.44 -7.97 12.80
CA ALA A 230 8.12 -6.70 12.95
C ALA A 230 8.37 -6.41 14.44
N VAL A 231 7.32 -6.53 15.27
CA VAL A 231 7.41 -6.42 16.73
C VAL A 231 8.40 -7.44 17.30
N LYS A 232 8.29 -8.71 16.89
CA LYS A 232 9.14 -9.79 17.40
C LYS A 232 10.64 -9.53 17.20
N ILE A 233 11.01 -8.89 16.10
CA ILE A 233 12.42 -8.59 15.80
C ILE A 233 12.84 -7.17 16.22
N GLY A 234 11.90 -6.36 16.73
CA GLY A 234 12.10 -4.98 17.14
C GLY A 234 12.17 -3.99 15.98
N LEU A 235 11.64 -4.33 14.80
CA LEU A 235 11.65 -3.47 13.61
C LEU A 235 10.79 -2.21 13.80
N ASP A 236 9.68 -2.34 14.51
CA ASP A 236 8.83 -1.23 14.93
C ASP A 236 9.64 -0.23 15.79
N ARG A 237 10.22 -0.70 16.89
CA ARG A 237 10.95 0.15 17.84
C ARG A 237 12.24 0.70 17.25
N HIS A 238 13.04 -0.13 16.57
CA HIS A 238 14.37 0.26 16.12
C HIS A 238 14.38 0.86 14.71
N GLY A 239 13.47 0.43 13.83
CA GLY A 239 13.36 0.95 12.47
C GLY A 239 12.46 2.17 12.37
N PHE A 240 11.20 2.05 12.82
CA PHE A 240 10.25 3.16 12.78
C PHE A 240 10.33 4.08 13.99
N GLY A 241 10.90 3.60 15.10
CA GLY A 241 11.07 4.37 16.32
C GLY A 241 9.87 4.30 17.28
N PHE A 242 8.82 3.53 17.00
CA PHE A 242 7.64 3.43 17.88
C PHE A 242 7.17 1.98 17.98
N GLU A 243 6.42 1.66 19.03
CA GLU A 243 5.97 0.29 19.28
C GLU A 243 4.59 0.07 18.68
N PHE A 244 4.42 -1.00 17.91
CA PHE A 244 3.12 -1.33 17.34
C PHE A 244 2.19 -1.89 18.42
N SER A 245 1.02 -1.29 18.58
CA SER A 245 -0.02 -1.75 19.50
C SER A 245 -0.86 -2.86 18.84
N LEU A 246 -0.48 -4.13 19.06
CA LEU A 246 -1.12 -5.29 18.42
C LEU A 246 -1.88 -6.21 19.40
N ASP A 247 -1.88 -5.91 20.70
CA ASP A 247 -2.29 -6.84 21.76
C ASP A 247 -3.70 -7.39 21.59
N ASN A 248 -4.62 -6.54 21.13
CA ASN A 248 -6.02 -6.87 20.93
C ASN A 248 -6.31 -7.59 19.60
N LEU A 249 -5.35 -7.62 18.66
CA LEU A 249 -5.49 -8.36 17.40
C LEU A 249 -5.39 -9.88 17.57
N LYS A 250 -5.23 -10.38 18.80
CA LYS A 250 -5.42 -11.81 19.13
C LYS A 250 -6.88 -12.17 19.38
N ILE A 251 -7.76 -11.18 19.51
CA ILE A 251 -9.19 -11.37 19.73
C ILE A 251 -9.87 -11.40 18.36
N GLY A 252 -10.46 -12.54 17.98
CA GLY A 252 -10.95 -12.77 16.62
C GLY A 252 -11.87 -11.67 16.05
N LYS A 253 -12.79 -11.13 16.86
CA LYS A 253 -13.66 -10.01 16.42
C LYS A 253 -12.88 -8.73 16.11
N LEU A 254 -11.83 -8.42 16.90
CA LEU A 254 -11.02 -7.22 16.71
C LEU A 254 -10.01 -7.39 15.57
N GLU A 255 -9.52 -8.62 15.36
CA GLU A 255 -8.80 -8.98 14.14
C GLU A 255 -9.67 -8.72 12.90
N GLN A 256 -10.91 -9.19 12.88
CA GLN A 256 -11.83 -8.92 11.76
C GLN A 256 -12.09 -7.42 11.58
N ALA A 257 -12.31 -6.68 12.68
CA ALA A 257 -12.46 -5.22 12.62
C ALA A 257 -11.24 -4.54 11.99
N PHE A 258 -10.03 -4.97 12.34
CA PHE A 258 -8.78 -4.46 11.75
C PHE A 258 -8.68 -4.77 10.25
N LEU A 259 -9.12 -5.95 9.82
CA LEU A 259 -9.09 -6.33 8.40
C LEU A 259 -10.08 -5.53 7.54
N GLN A 260 -11.12 -4.94 8.12
CA GLN A 260 -12.05 -4.03 7.40
C GLN A 260 -11.52 -2.60 7.24
N LEU A 261 -10.47 -2.23 7.97
CA LEU A 261 -9.87 -0.91 7.86
C LEU A 261 -9.01 -0.80 6.59
N ASP A 262 -8.98 0.38 5.98
CA ASP A 262 -7.96 0.68 4.96
C ASP A 262 -6.58 0.87 5.60
N TRP A 263 -5.55 1.02 4.76
CA TRP A 263 -4.16 1.09 5.22
C TRP A 263 -3.90 2.26 6.20
N LEU A 264 -4.60 3.40 6.04
CA LEU A 264 -4.39 4.58 6.87
C LEU A 264 -5.06 4.41 8.24
N ALA A 265 -6.25 3.82 8.26
CA ALA A 265 -6.94 3.48 9.50
C ALA A 265 -6.27 2.32 10.24
N ARG A 266 -5.70 1.34 9.53
CA ARG A 266 -4.84 0.31 10.12
C ARG A 266 -3.60 0.92 10.77
N LEU A 267 -2.93 1.88 10.10
CA LEU A 267 -1.82 2.62 10.67
C LEU A 267 -2.24 3.32 11.97
N ALA A 268 -3.37 4.02 11.96
CA ALA A 268 -3.90 4.68 13.15
C ALA A 268 -4.19 3.66 14.27
N SER A 269 -4.79 2.51 13.98
CA SER A 269 -5.12 1.50 15.00
C SER A 269 -3.91 0.95 15.74
N ILE A 270 -2.77 0.76 15.04
CA ILE A 270 -1.56 0.17 15.63
C ILE A 270 -0.61 1.22 16.21
N THR A 271 -0.86 2.50 15.96
CA THR A 271 -0.01 3.60 16.46
C THR A 271 -0.50 4.04 17.85
N PRO A 272 0.38 4.03 18.88
CA PRO A 272 0.08 4.65 20.16
C PRO A 272 -0.26 6.14 20.02
N VAL A 273 -1.25 6.64 20.76
CA VAL A 273 -1.69 8.04 20.67
C VAL A 273 -0.54 9.03 20.92
N SER A 274 0.36 8.70 21.85
CA SER A 274 1.56 9.48 22.17
C SER A 274 2.54 9.62 20.99
N ASP A 275 2.55 8.66 20.05
CA ASP A 275 3.49 8.61 18.93
C ASP A 275 2.93 9.20 17.63
N LYS A 276 1.74 9.81 17.65
CA LYS A 276 1.12 10.45 16.48
C LYS A 276 2.09 11.36 15.71
N ASN A 277 2.77 12.27 16.41
CA ASN A 277 3.67 13.23 15.79
C ASN A 277 4.93 12.55 15.23
N LYS A 278 5.33 11.42 15.81
CA LYS A 278 6.46 10.62 15.32
C LYS A 278 6.16 10.01 13.96
N ILE A 279 4.96 9.43 13.78
CA ILE A 279 4.50 8.93 12.48
C ILE A 279 4.52 10.01 11.42
N ILE A 280 3.96 11.19 11.75
CA ILE A 280 3.90 12.33 10.82
C ILE A 280 5.30 12.79 10.41
N SER A 281 6.32 12.61 11.27
CA SER A 281 7.71 12.95 10.95
C SER A 281 8.44 11.89 10.11
N VAL A 282 8.05 10.61 10.23
CA VAL A 282 8.71 9.48 9.56
C VAL A 282 8.07 9.16 8.21
N MET A 283 6.78 9.47 8.04
CA MET A 283 6.01 9.18 6.84
C MET A 283 5.65 10.47 6.08
N GLN A 284 5.55 10.35 4.75
CA GLN A 284 5.18 11.44 3.86
C GLN A 284 3.73 11.25 3.39
N PHE A 285 2.82 11.94 4.05
CA PHE A 285 1.40 11.93 3.69
C PHE A 285 1.06 13.03 2.69
N SER A 286 0.07 12.77 1.85
CA SER A 286 -0.67 13.86 1.19
C SER A 286 -1.41 14.70 2.24
N ARG A 287 -1.76 15.95 1.92
CA ARG A 287 -2.52 16.82 2.84
C ARG A 287 -3.83 16.18 3.31
N GLN A 288 -4.51 15.46 2.41
CA GLN A 288 -5.75 14.76 2.73
C GLN A 288 -5.50 13.57 3.66
N GLN A 289 -4.47 12.77 3.38
CA GLN A 289 -4.09 11.63 4.23
C GLN A 289 -3.69 12.10 5.63
N GLN A 290 -2.88 13.15 5.75
CA GLN A 290 -2.47 13.67 7.06
C GLN A 290 -3.68 14.14 7.87
N LYS A 291 -4.58 14.93 7.27
CA LYS A 291 -5.80 15.41 7.93
C LYS A 291 -6.67 14.25 8.44
N ARG A 292 -6.85 13.21 7.61
CA ARG A 292 -7.62 12.02 8.01
C ARG A 292 -6.90 11.24 9.09
N PHE A 293 -5.59 11.02 8.97
CA PHE A 293 -4.79 10.34 9.99
C PHE A 293 -4.88 11.04 11.35
N GLU A 294 -4.73 12.35 11.39
CA GLU A 294 -4.88 13.14 12.62
C GLU A 294 -6.29 13.00 13.23
N CYS A 295 -7.33 12.97 12.38
CA CYS A 295 -8.71 12.72 12.80
C CYS A 295 -8.88 11.34 13.44
N LEU A 296 -8.37 10.29 12.79
CA LEU A 296 -8.42 8.91 13.29
C LEU A 296 -7.58 8.71 14.57
N MET A 297 -6.44 9.41 14.67
CA MET A 297 -5.57 9.35 15.85
C MET A 297 -6.21 10.02 17.07
N ARG A 298 -6.98 11.09 16.88
CA ARG A 298 -7.83 11.68 17.94
C ARG A 298 -8.85 10.67 18.44
N GLY A 299 -9.44 9.89 17.52
CA GLY A 299 -10.35 8.80 17.83
C GLY A 299 -11.59 9.24 18.61
N LEU A 300 -12.26 8.27 19.24
CA LEU A 300 -13.40 8.47 20.13
C LEU A 300 -12.94 8.58 21.58
N THR A 301 -13.59 9.46 22.33
CA THR A 301 -13.60 9.40 23.79
C THR A 301 -14.47 8.25 24.28
N GLU A 302 -14.29 7.84 25.53
CA GLU A 302 -15.13 6.82 26.18
C GLU A 302 -16.62 7.20 26.14
N ALA A 303 -16.95 8.45 26.47
CA ALA A 303 -18.32 8.95 26.41
C ALA A 303 -18.92 8.91 24.99
N GLU A 304 -18.12 9.21 23.96
CA GLU A 304 -18.58 9.10 22.57
C GLU A 304 -18.80 7.65 22.16
N ALA A 305 -17.90 6.74 22.56
CA ALA A 305 -18.05 5.31 22.29
C ALA A 305 -19.29 4.72 22.98
N GLU A 306 -19.55 5.08 24.23
CA GLU A 306 -20.78 4.71 24.95
C GLU A 306 -22.02 5.27 24.25
N ALA A 307 -22.00 6.56 23.86
CA ALA A 307 -23.11 7.17 23.15
C ALA A 307 -23.41 6.48 21.80
N LEU A 308 -22.35 6.07 21.09
CA LEU A 308 -22.46 5.31 19.85
C LEU A 308 -23.03 3.91 20.06
N ALA A 309 -22.92 3.32 21.25
CA ALA A 309 -23.52 2.04 21.59
C ALA A 309 -25.02 2.14 21.98
N THR A 310 -25.61 3.34 21.93
CA THR A 310 -27.03 3.56 22.25
C THR A 310 -27.92 3.69 21.01
N SER A 311 -29.23 3.75 21.21
CA SER A 311 -30.20 4.03 20.14
C SER A 311 -30.07 5.43 19.52
N LYS A 312 -29.31 6.35 20.15
CA LYS A 312 -29.07 7.72 19.67
C LYS A 312 -27.72 7.90 18.97
N TRP A 313 -27.06 6.79 18.59
CA TRP A 313 -25.72 6.81 18.00
C TRP A 313 -25.55 7.79 16.82
N LYS A 314 -26.60 7.98 16.01
CA LYS A 314 -26.59 8.87 14.85
C LYS A 314 -26.23 10.31 15.20
N GLN A 315 -26.65 10.76 16.39
CA GLN A 315 -26.38 12.11 16.89
C GLN A 315 -24.87 12.31 17.15
N THR A 316 -24.21 11.29 17.69
CA THR A 316 -22.75 11.28 17.87
C THR A 316 -22.02 11.15 16.54
N ALA A 317 -22.46 10.21 15.68
CA ALA A 317 -21.86 9.97 14.37
C ALA A 317 -21.87 11.21 13.46
N TYR A 318 -22.91 12.04 13.55
CA TYR A 318 -23.04 13.27 12.79
C TYR A 318 -21.80 14.19 12.84
N TRP A 319 -21.16 14.28 14.00
CA TRP A 319 -20.01 15.16 14.24
C TRP A 319 -18.68 14.58 13.76
N HIS A 320 -18.62 13.26 13.54
CA HIS A 320 -17.44 12.54 13.05
C HIS A 320 -17.48 12.29 11.54
N GLY A 321 -18.66 12.38 10.91
CA GLY A 321 -18.81 12.27 9.46
C GLY A 321 -18.54 10.85 8.95
N SER A 322 -17.91 10.73 7.79
CA SER A 322 -17.68 9.45 7.10
C SER A 322 -16.67 8.53 7.81
N ASP A 323 -15.81 9.07 8.68
CA ASP A 323 -14.77 8.28 9.35
C ASP A 323 -15.27 7.58 10.63
N ILE A 324 -16.55 7.73 11.00
CA ILE A 324 -17.09 7.20 12.27
C ILE A 324 -16.92 5.68 12.40
N GLN A 325 -17.11 4.94 11.31
CA GLN A 325 -16.95 3.50 11.26
C GLN A 325 -15.51 3.07 11.59
N ASP A 326 -14.53 3.79 11.04
CA ASP A 326 -13.11 3.51 11.23
C ASP A 326 -12.69 3.91 12.63
N MET A 327 -13.21 5.03 13.14
CA MET A 327 -13.00 5.46 14.53
C MET A 327 -13.56 4.45 15.53
N ALA A 328 -14.74 3.89 15.29
CA ALA A 328 -15.33 2.85 16.14
C ALA A 328 -14.51 1.56 16.13
N ARG A 329 -14.05 1.12 14.95
CA ARG A 329 -13.14 -0.04 14.79
C ARG A 329 -11.80 0.21 15.48
N ILE A 330 -11.18 1.37 15.29
CA ILE A 330 -9.92 1.77 15.94
C ILE A 330 -10.09 1.81 17.46
N TYR A 331 -11.18 2.41 17.96
CA TYR A 331 -11.47 2.46 19.39
C TYR A 331 -11.59 1.04 19.97
N SER A 332 -12.30 0.15 19.27
CA SER A 332 -12.44 -1.26 19.64
C SER A 332 -11.09 -1.98 19.70
N ILE A 333 -10.25 -1.79 18.68
CA ILE A 333 -8.91 -2.38 18.61
C ILE A 333 -8.02 -1.86 19.74
N ARG A 334 -8.09 -0.56 20.08
CA ARG A 334 -7.23 0.03 21.12
C ARG A 334 -7.67 -0.34 22.54
N THR A 335 -8.97 -0.38 22.80
CA THR A 335 -9.51 -0.53 24.18
C THR A 335 -9.97 -1.94 24.49
N GLY A 336 -10.24 -2.76 23.48
CA GLY A 336 -10.93 -4.04 23.64
C GLY A 336 -12.46 -3.92 23.74
N PHE A 337 -13.01 -2.70 23.67
CA PHE A 337 -14.46 -2.48 23.58
C PHE A 337 -15.00 -3.10 22.30
N VAL A 338 -16.19 -3.73 22.34
CA VAL A 338 -16.77 -4.41 21.17
C VAL A 338 -18.16 -3.84 20.91
N PHE A 339 -18.30 -3.09 19.81
CA PHE A 339 -19.62 -2.72 19.30
C PHE A 339 -20.38 -3.95 18.78
N ALA A 340 -21.71 -3.90 18.84
CA ALA A 340 -22.55 -4.92 18.22
C ALA A 340 -22.35 -4.92 16.69
N GLN A 341 -22.35 -6.09 16.04
CA GLN A 341 -22.03 -6.19 14.62
C GLN A 341 -23.01 -5.40 13.74
N ASN A 342 -24.31 -5.53 14.02
CA ASN A 342 -25.36 -4.79 13.32
C ASN A 342 -25.17 -3.26 13.39
N LEU A 343 -24.58 -2.78 14.49
CA LEU A 343 -24.32 -1.35 14.68
C LEU A 343 -23.14 -0.87 13.81
N LEU A 344 -22.11 -1.70 13.62
CA LEU A 344 -21.03 -1.38 12.68
C LEU A 344 -21.53 -1.34 11.24
N ASP A 345 -22.41 -2.29 10.88
CA ASP A 345 -23.04 -2.30 9.55
C ASP A 345 -23.94 -1.05 9.35
N GLU A 346 -24.63 -0.60 10.41
CA GLU A 346 -25.37 0.67 10.42
C GLU A 346 -24.46 1.91 10.28
N PHE A 347 -23.25 1.87 10.86
CA PHE A 347 -22.27 2.94 10.67
C PHE A 347 -21.78 2.99 9.22
N ASP A 348 -21.51 1.83 8.62
CA ASP A 348 -21.09 1.74 7.22
C ASP A 348 -22.16 2.28 6.26
N ALA A 349 -23.45 2.12 6.61
CA ALA A 349 -24.58 2.64 5.84
C ALA A 349 -24.99 4.08 6.19
N PHE A 350 -24.29 4.75 7.11
CA PHE A 350 -24.70 6.07 7.61
C PHE A 350 -24.41 7.19 6.61
N GLU A 351 -25.45 7.71 5.99
CA GLU A 351 -25.37 8.97 5.24
C GLU A 351 -25.62 10.16 6.17
N LYS A 352 -24.59 11.00 6.35
CA LYS A 352 -24.69 12.22 7.17
C LYS A 352 -25.82 13.11 6.64
N PRO A 353 -26.87 13.37 7.43
CA PRO A 353 -27.93 14.29 7.02
C PRO A 353 -27.39 15.71 6.79
N LYS A 354 -27.91 16.41 5.77
CA LYS A 354 -27.54 17.82 5.54
C LYS A 354 -28.39 18.71 6.45
N PHE A 355 -27.74 19.61 7.18
CA PHE A 355 -28.45 20.60 7.98
C PHE A 355 -29.24 21.54 7.05
N PRO A 356 -30.57 21.70 7.23
CA PRO A 356 -31.41 22.35 6.23
C PRO A 356 -31.46 23.89 6.34
N ILE A 357 -30.81 24.50 7.33
CA ILE A 357 -30.85 25.95 7.55
C ILE A 357 -29.52 26.57 7.15
N SER A 358 -29.59 27.59 6.30
CA SER A 358 -28.47 28.37 5.81
C SER A 358 -28.37 29.73 6.50
N GLY A 359 -27.25 30.43 6.28
CA GLY A 359 -27.12 31.82 6.74
C GLY A 359 -28.08 32.78 6.06
N GLU A 360 -28.48 32.50 4.80
CA GLU A 360 -29.43 33.32 4.05
C GLU A 360 -30.82 33.29 4.69
N ASP A 361 -31.25 32.13 5.20
CA ASP A 361 -32.53 31.97 5.89
C ASP A 361 -32.58 32.86 7.14
N LEU A 362 -31.48 32.93 7.92
CA LEU A 362 -31.42 33.80 9.09
C LEU A 362 -31.39 35.29 8.71
N ILE A 363 -30.73 35.65 7.60
CA ILE A 363 -30.72 37.04 7.11
C ILE A 363 -32.13 37.48 6.71
N GLN A 364 -32.90 36.62 6.04
CA GLN A 364 -34.31 36.89 5.71
C GLN A 364 -35.19 37.11 6.95
N LEU A 365 -34.80 36.50 8.07
CA LEU A 365 -35.45 36.67 9.38
C LEU A 365 -34.93 37.86 10.19
N GLY A 366 -34.08 38.71 9.61
CA GLY A 366 -33.60 39.96 10.22
C GLY A 366 -32.33 39.83 11.06
N TRP A 367 -31.56 38.75 10.88
CA TRP A 367 -30.20 38.66 11.40
C TRP A 367 -29.21 39.44 10.54
N VAL A 368 -28.23 40.08 11.18
CA VAL A 368 -27.16 40.80 10.50
C VAL A 368 -25.97 39.85 10.27
N PRO A 369 -25.35 39.83 9.08
CA PRO A 369 -24.14 39.05 8.83
C PRO A 369 -23.05 39.36 9.84
N GLY A 370 -22.48 38.33 10.47
CA GLY A 370 -21.41 38.48 11.45
C GLY A 370 -21.26 37.27 12.38
N PRO A 371 -20.34 37.35 13.37
CA PRO A 371 -20.04 36.25 14.28
C PRO A 371 -21.27 35.71 15.05
N GLN A 372 -22.22 36.58 15.40
CA GLN A 372 -23.45 36.19 16.11
C GLN A 372 -24.36 35.29 15.25
N LEU A 373 -24.46 35.58 13.94
CA LEU A 373 -25.22 34.75 13.01
C LEU A 373 -24.58 33.37 12.88
N GLY A 374 -23.24 33.31 12.74
CA GLY A 374 -22.50 32.04 12.69
C GLY A 374 -22.68 31.20 13.97
N ALA A 375 -22.61 31.84 15.14
CA ALA A 375 -22.85 31.18 16.42
C ALA A 375 -24.28 30.61 16.52
N ARG A 376 -25.28 31.38 16.04
CA ARG A 376 -26.67 30.92 16.00
C ARG A 376 -26.86 29.72 15.06
N LEU A 377 -26.23 29.72 13.88
CA LEU A 377 -26.29 28.56 12.98
C LEU A 377 -25.76 27.28 13.64
N VAL A 378 -24.62 27.37 14.34
CA VAL A 378 -24.05 26.22 15.08
C VAL A 378 -24.99 25.75 16.19
N GLU A 379 -25.65 26.68 16.89
CA GLU A 379 -26.64 26.35 17.91
C GLU A 379 -27.86 25.62 17.32
N LEU A 380 -28.41 26.14 16.22
CA LEU A 380 -29.56 25.53 15.54
C LEU A 380 -29.22 24.15 14.98
N GLU A 381 -28.02 23.99 14.43
CA GLU A 381 -27.51 22.69 13.97
C GLU A 381 -27.46 21.69 15.12
N ARG A 382 -26.94 22.09 16.29
CA ARG A 382 -26.93 21.23 17.48
C ARG A 382 -28.32 20.82 17.94
N ILE A 383 -29.26 21.77 18.03
CA ILE A 383 -30.65 21.47 18.43
C ILE A 383 -31.29 20.49 17.44
N TRP A 384 -31.09 20.70 16.14
CA TRP A 384 -31.61 19.83 15.10
C TRP A 384 -31.02 18.41 15.17
N VAL A 385 -29.71 18.27 15.41
CA VAL A 385 -29.07 16.95 15.61
C VAL A 385 -29.64 16.24 16.84
N LEU A 386 -29.79 16.95 17.97
CA LEU A 386 -30.35 16.38 19.20
C LEU A 386 -31.83 15.98 19.07
N ASN A 387 -32.55 16.62 18.15
CA ASN A 387 -33.95 16.34 17.82
C ASN A 387 -34.10 15.34 16.66
N ASP A 388 -33.18 14.38 16.55
CA ASP A 388 -33.18 13.31 15.54
C ASP A 388 -33.30 13.83 14.10
N PHE A 389 -32.59 14.91 13.81
CA PHE A 389 -32.54 15.55 12.50
C PHE A 389 -33.90 16.09 12.03
N LYS A 390 -34.79 16.43 12.98
CA LYS A 390 -36.07 17.09 12.71
C LYS A 390 -36.03 18.53 13.20
N ILE A 391 -36.58 19.44 12.40
CA ILE A 391 -36.79 20.83 12.82
C ILE A 391 -37.83 20.83 13.96
N PRO A 392 -37.54 21.41 15.14
CA PRO A 392 -38.50 21.51 16.22
C PRO A 392 -39.73 22.34 15.82
N SER A 393 -40.93 21.86 16.17
CA SER A 393 -42.21 22.46 15.76
C SER A 393 -42.62 23.73 16.53
N GLY A 394 -41.68 24.44 17.16
CA GLY A 394 -41.94 25.60 18.01
C GLY A 394 -41.62 26.93 17.33
N SER A 395 -42.47 27.94 17.53
CA SER A 395 -42.39 29.30 16.95
C SER A 395 -41.09 30.06 17.25
N ASN A 396 -40.23 29.56 18.16
CA ASN A 396 -38.99 30.22 18.57
C ASN A 396 -37.71 29.60 17.99
N PHE A 397 -37.82 28.57 17.13
CA PHE A 397 -36.63 27.90 16.61
C PHE A 397 -35.80 28.83 15.72
N LEU A 398 -36.46 29.61 14.86
CA LEU A 398 -35.81 30.51 13.90
C LEU A 398 -35.85 31.99 14.32
N THR A 399 -36.52 32.33 15.41
CA THR A 399 -36.69 33.74 15.81
C THR A 399 -35.45 34.29 16.49
N LYS A 400 -35.27 35.61 16.36
CA LYS A 400 -34.34 36.39 17.17
C LYS A 400 -34.75 36.27 18.65
N PRO A 401 -33.80 36.14 19.60
CA PRO A 401 -34.12 36.21 21.02
C PRO A 401 -34.78 37.54 21.40
#